data_AF-A0A960B1N6-F1
#
_entry.id   AF-A0A960B1N6-F1
#
_cell.length_a   1.000
_cell.length_b   1.000
_cell.length_c   1.000
_cell.angle_alpha   90.00
_cell.angle_beta   90.00
_cell.angle_gamma   90.00
#
_symmetry.space_group_name_H-M   'P 1'
#
loop_
_entity.id
_entity.type
_entity.pdbx_description
1 polymer ?
#
loop_
_entity_poly.entity_id
_entity_poly.type
_entity_poly.pdbx_seq_one_letter_code
_entity_poly.pdbx_strand_id
1 'polypeptide(L)'
;EPDLYERWGERYSIEQGLVIARTEHAIAVAGVGHRHPAIVVWSRVAGRPWELSQRVVRDFSDLLRAIHLATGPEVPTNEEWHHQPPSVRFDSPLRVVVKWRVSTPAGFEGGTRIYVNTLDPWTIADRVRRHLRELIASGLLDGVDVDPGR
;
A
#
# COMPACT_ATOMS: atom_id res chain seq x y z
N GLU A 1 -10.34 -8.64 -18.02
CA GLU A 1 -11.11 -8.30 -16.80
C GLU A 1 -11.06 -6.79 -16.60
N PRO A 2 -12.13 -6.05 -16.94
CA PRO A 2 -12.15 -4.59 -16.81
C PRO A 2 -12.03 -4.10 -15.36
N ASP A 3 -12.47 -4.91 -14.40
CA ASP A 3 -12.56 -4.63 -12.96
C ASP A 3 -11.39 -5.25 -12.15
N LEU A 4 -10.31 -5.66 -12.83
CA LEU A 4 -9.19 -6.41 -12.24
C LEU A 4 -8.68 -5.80 -10.93
N TYR A 5 -8.42 -4.49 -10.91
CA TYR A 5 -7.85 -3.82 -9.73
C TYR A 5 -8.85 -3.59 -8.61
N GLU A 6 -10.11 -3.35 -8.95
CA GLU A 6 -11.16 -3.23 -7.93
C GLU A 6 -11.36 -4.58 -7.23
N ARG A 7 -11.52 -5.65 -8.04
CA ARG A 7 -11.77 -7.01 -7.55
C ARG A 7 -10.59 -7.56 -6.75
N TRP A 8 -9.39 -7.55 -7.33
CA TRP A 8 -8.21 -8.19 -6.73
C TRP A 8 -7.36 -7.26 -5.88
N GLY A 9 -7.57 -5.95 -5.96
CA GLY A 9 -6.94 -4.95 -5.10
C GLY A 9 -7.80 -4.65 -3.88
N GLU A 10 -8.74 -3.72 -4.01
CA GLU A 10 -9.51 -3.20 -2.87
C GLU A 10 -10.46 -4.25 -2.27
N ARG A 11 -11.31 -4.87 -3.09
CA ARG A 11 -12.36 -5.79 -2.61
C ARG A 11 -11.77 -7.03 -1.95
N TYR A 12 -10.83 -7.69 -2.62
CA TYR A 12 -10.10 -8.82 -2.05
C TYR A 12 -9.42 -8.45 -0.73
N SER A 13 -8.77 -7.29 -0.66
CA SER A 13 -8.12 -6.86 0.58
C SER A 13 -9.10 -6.66 1.73
N ILE A 14 -10.30 -6.13 1.47
CA ILE A 14 -11.36 -6.00 2.46
C ILE A 14 -11.80 -7.39 2.94
N GLU A 15 -12.15 -8.29 2.02
CA GLU A 15 -12.63 -9.64 2.34
C GLU A 15 -11.61 -10.43 3.18
N GLN A 16 -10.32 -10.29 2.87
CA GLN A 16 -9.24 -10.98 3.58
C GLN A 16 -8.78 -10.27 4.86
N GLY A 17 -9.33 -9.10 5.20
CA GLY A 17 -8.93 -8.34 6.40
C GLY A 17 -7.52 -7.76 6.29
N LEU A 18 -7.09 -7.37 5.10
CA LEU A 18 -5.76 -6.82 4.80
C LEU A 18 -5.72 -5.29 4.78
N VAL A 19 -6.86 -4.63 4.99
CA VAL A 19 -6.91 -3.16 4.96
C VAL A 19 -6.22 -2.56 6.17
N ILE A 20 -5.28 -1.66 5.96
CA ILE A 20 -4.51 -1.03 7.03
C ILE A 20 -5.19 0.27 7.48
N ALA A 21 -5.47 1.16 6.53
CA ALA A 21 -6.01 2.48 6.82
C ALA A 21 -6.62 3.12 5.57
N ARG A 22 -7.41 4.18 5.78
CA ARG A 22 -8.12 4.93 4.73
C ARG A 22 -8.06 6.44 4.99
N THR A 23 -8.18 7.18 3.90
CA THR A 23 -8.58 8.60 3.89
C THR A 23 -9.82 8.75 3.01
N GLU A 24 -10.26 9.97 2.72
CA GLU A 24 -11.40 10.23 1.83
C GLU A 24 -11.16 9.62 0.44
N HIS A 25 -9.96 9.79 -0.11
CA HIS A 25 -9.63 9.46 -1.50
C HIS A 25 -8.60 8.33 -1.65
N ALA A 26 -8.16 7.69 -0.57
CA ALA A 26 -7.15 6.64 -0.65
C ALA A 26 -7.37 5.50 0.35
N ILE A 27 -6.81 4.34 0.03
CA ILE A 27 -6.82 3.14 0.87
C ILE A 27 -5.45 2.49 0.86
N ALA A 28 -4.96 2.11 2.04
CA ALA A 28 -3.73 1.36 2.22
C ALA A 28 -4.05 -0.08 2.64
N VAL A 29 -3.42 -1.06 1.98
CA VAL A 29 -3.63 -2.49 2.23
C VAL A 29 -2.29 -3.21 2.31
N ALA A 30 -2.21 -4.31 3.05
CA ALA A 30 -1.06 -5.19 2.97
C ALA A 30 -1.05 -5.92 1.61
N GLY A 31 0.07 -5.82 0.90
CA GLY A 31 0.22 -6.34 -0.45
C GLY A 31 0.44 -7.85 -0.46
N VAL A 32 -0.26 -8.54 -1.35
CA VAL A 32 -0.15 -10.00 -1.54
C VAL A 32 0.63 -10.31 -2.82
N GLY A 33 1.48 -11.34 -2.79
CA GLY A 33 2.21 -11.82 -3.97
C GLY A 33 3.41 -10.97 -4.39
N HIS A 34 3.81 -9.98 -3.58
CA HIS A 34 5.03 -9.21 -3.82
C HIS A 34 6.28 -9.99 -3.39
N ARG A 35 7.41 -9.71 -4.07
CA ARG A 35 8.71 -10.33 -3.78
C ARG A 35 9.27 -10.00 -2.39
N HIS A 36 8.87 -8.86 -1.87
CA HIS A 36 9.21 -8.35 -0.54
C HIS A 36 7.90 -8.03 0.19
N PRO A 37 7.90 -7.99 1.54
CA PRO A 37 6.77 -7.43 2.27
C PRO A 37 6.43 -6.06 1.70
N ALA A 38 5.15 -5.83 1.47
CA ALA A 38 4.71 -4.63 0.78
C ALA A 38 3.41 -4.10 1.34
N ILE A 39 3.26 -2.79 1.25
CA ILE A 39 2.02 -2.08 1.50
C ILE A 39 1.63 -1.39 0.20
N VAL A 40 0.38 -1.52 -0.22
CA VAL A 40 -0.13 -0.89 -1.44
C VAL A 40 -1.09 0.22 -1.04
N VAL A 41 -0.77 1.44 -1.43
CA VAL A 41 -1.63 2.61 -1.27
C VAL A 41 -2.29 2.91 -2.61
N TRP A 42 -3.61 2.82 -2.68
CA TRP A 42 -4.41 3.06 -3.87
C TRP A 42 -5.15 4.39 -3.77
N SER A 43 -5.24 5.12 -4.88
CA SER A 43 -6.27 6.15 -5.02
C SER A 43 -7.62 5.49 -5.29
N ARG A 44 -8.65 5.97 -4.61
CA ARG A 44 -10.07 5.62 -4.82
C ARG A 44 -10.73 6.52 -5.86
N VAL A 45 -9.99 7.49 -6.39
CA VAL A 45 -10.43 8.38 -7.48
C VAL A 45 -9.73 7.93 -8.76
N ALA A 46 -10.51 7.66 -9.79
CA ALA A 46 -9.98 7.25 -11.08
C ALA A 46 -9.22 8.39 -11.77
N GLY A 47 -8.15 8.05 -12.49
CA GLY A 47 -7.36 9.00 -13.26
C GLY A 47 -5.86 8.82 -13.05
N ARG A 48 -5.10 9.48 -13.92
CA ARG A 48 -3.64 9.53 -13.83
C ARG A 48 -3.21 10.63 -12.85
N PRO A 49 -1.99 10.55 -12.28
CA PRO A 49 -1.54 11.51 -11.26
C PRO A 49 -1.74 12.98 -11.62
N TRP A 50 -1.52 13.35 -12.89
CA TRP A 50 -1.67 14.73 -13.39
C TRP A 50 -3.10 15.12 -13.78
N GLU A 51 -4.04 14.17 -13.78
CA GLU A 51 -5.47 14.40 -14.01
C GLU A 51 -6.24 14.58 -12.68
N LEU A 52 -5.66 14.12 -11.57
CA LEU A 52 -6.26 14.24 -10.24
C LEU A 52 -6.21 15.68 -9.71
N SER A 53 -7.24 16.06 -8.96
CA SER A 53 -7.26 17.37 -8.31
C SER A 53 -6.19 17.46 -7.20
N GLN A 54 -5.75 18.67 -6.89
CA GLN A 54 -4.80 18.92 -5.80
C GLN A 54 -5.29 18.40 -4.44
N ARG A 55 -6.61 18.41 -4.19
CA ARG A 55 -7.21 17.85 -2.95
C ARG A 55 -7.00 16.33 -2.89
N VAL A 56 -7.27 15.63 -4.00
CA VAL A 56 -7.12 14.18 -4.10
C VAL A 56 -5.65 13.78 -3.96
N VAL A 57 -4.73 14.49 -4.62
CA VAL A 57 -3.30 14.21 -4.54
C VAL A 57 -2.79 14.40 -3.11
N ARG A 58 -3.18 15.49 -2.42
CA ARG A 58 -2.79 15.73 -1.02
C ARG A 58 -3.29 14.64 -0.09
N ASP A 59 -4.58 14.31 -0.15
CA ASP A 59 -5.19 13.29 0.71
C ASP A 59 -4.57 11.89 0.48
N PHE A 60 -4.25 11.54 -0.78
CA PHE A 60 -3.48 10.34 -1.12
C PHE A 60 -2.05 10.39 -0.55
N SER A 61 -1.37 11.52 -0.69
CA SER A 61 -0.02 11.74 -0.16
C SER A 61 0.03 11.68 1.37
N ASP A 62 -1.01 12.16 2.06
CA ASP A 62 -1.11 12.10 3.52
C ASP A 62 -1.21 10.64 4.00
N LEU A 63 -1.99 9.80 3.31
CA LEU A 63 -2.03 8.37 3.60
C LEU A 63 -0.68 7.69 3.32
N LEU A 64 -0.04 8.00 2.19
CA LEU A 64 1.28 7.45 1.88
C LEU A 64 2.32 7.86 2.93
N ARG A 65 2.32 9.13 3.35
CA ARG A 65 3.17 9.63 4.44
C ARG A 65 2.91 8.86 5.74
N ALA A 66 1.65 8.62 6.10
CA ALA A 66 1.29 7.85 7.28
C ALA A 66 1.89 6.43 7.23
N ILE A 67 1.86 5.78 6.07
CA ILE A 67 2.49 4.48 5.85
C ILE A 67 4.02 4.54 6.03
N HIS A 68 4.69 5.59 5.57
CA HIS A 68 6.12 5.77 5.82
C HIS A 68 6.43 6.01 7.30
N LEU A 69 5.63 6.83 8.00
CA LEU A 69 5.78 7.04 9.43
C LEU A 69 5.61 5.75 10.23
N ALA A 70 4.59 4.94 9.90
CA ALA A 70 4.34 3.66 10.56
C ALA A 70 5.37 2.58 10.20
N THR A 71 5.94 2.64 8.99
CA THR A 71 7.08 1.80 8.58
C THR A 71 8.33 2.13 9.40
N GLY A 72 8.57 3.41 9.65
CA GLY A 72 9.68 3.90 10.45
C GLY A 72 10.98 4.07 9.64
N PRO A 73 11.93 4.89 10.14
CA PRO A 73 13.14 5.26 9.41
C PRO A 73 14.17 4.13 9.29
N GLU A 74 14.05 3.07 10.08
CA GLU A 74 15.00 1.96 10.12
C GLU A 74 14.71 0.88 9.08
N VAL A 75 13.55 0.92 8.43
CA VAL A 75 13.18 -0.06 7.41
C VAL A 75 13.55 0.50 6.03
N PRO A 76 14.53 -0.06 5.31
CA PRO A 76 14.84 0.38 3.96
C PRO A 76 13.66 0.08 3.04
N THR A 77 13.28 1.03 2.19
CA THR A 77 12.11 0.91 1.32
C THR A 77 12.40 1.29 -0.13
N ASN A 78 11.66 0.67 -1.05
CA ASN A 78 11.45 1.22 -2.38
C ASN A 78 9.98 1.59 -2.53
N GLU A 79 9.72 2.74 -3.14
CA GLU A 79 8.40 3.11 -3.62
C GLU A 79 8.30 2.83 -5.12
N GLU A 80 7.33 2.02 -5.52
CA GLU A 80 7.01 1.80 -6.92
C GLU A 80 5.66 2.43 -7.25
N TRP A 81 5.70 3.47 -8.08
CA TRP A 81 4.53 4.24 -8.49
C TRP A 81 3.96 3.66 -9.78
N HIS A 82 2.67 3.33 -9.78
CA HIS A 82 1.98 2.79 -10.94
C HIS A 82 0.73 3.62 -11.25
N HIS A 83 0.48 3.85 -12.52
CA HIS A 83 -0.73 4.48 -13.02
C HIS A 83 -1.02 3.98 -14.43
N GLN A 84 -2.22 4.26 -14.93
CA GLN A 84 -2.58 3.99 -16.33
C GLN A 84 -1.61 4.67 -17.31
N PRO A 85 -1.05 3.93 -18.28
CA PRO A 85 -0.24 4.52 -19.35
C PRO A 85 -1.04 5.55 -20.20
N PRO A 86 -0.39 6.61 -20.71
CA PRO A 86 -1.06 7.65 -21.49
C PRO A 86 -1.82 7.15 -22.73
N SER A 87 -1.32 6.11 -23.39
CA SER A 87 -1.85 5.57 -24.64
C SER A 87 -2.82 4.40 -24.50
N VAL A 88 -3.04 3.90 -23.27
CA VAL A 88 -3.84 2.69 -23.03
C VAL A 88 -5.16 3.08 -22.37
N ARG A 89 -6.28 2.55 -22.90
CA ARG A 89 -7.62 2.69 -22.31
C ARG A 89 -7.95 1.47 -21.46
N PHE A 90 -7.25 1.35 -20.33
CA PHE A 90 -7.46 0.31 -19.31
C PHE A 90 -7.43 1.01 -17.96
N ASP A 91 -8.46 0.77 -17.14
CA ASP A 91 -8.56 1.40 -15.83
C ASP A 91 -7.52 0.81 -14.89
N SER A 92 -6.38 1.49 -14.78
CA SER A 92 -5.35 1.24 -13.78
C SER A 92 -5.26 2.45 -12.86
N PRO A 93 -5.85 2.39 -11.67
CA PRO A 93 -5.80 3.51 -10.74
C PRO A 93 -4.35 3.78 -10.31
N LEU A 94 -4.11 5.03 -9.89
CA LEU A 94 -2.87 5.39 -9.22
C LEU A 94 -2.68 4.52 -7.98
N ARG A 95 -1.52 3.88 -7.88
CA ARG A 95 -1.08 3.22 -6.65
C ARG A 95 0.40 3.38 -6.42
N VAL A 96 0.79 3.28 -5.16
CA VAL A 96 2.17 3.15 -4.73
C VAL A 96 2.35 1.86 -3.96
N VAL A 97 3.35 1.08 -4.35
CA VAL A 97 3.78 -0.11 -3.61
C VAL A 97 5.01 0.25 -2.81
N VAL A 98 4.86 0.32 -1.49
CA VAL A 98 5.97 0.52 -0.53
C VAL A 98 6.52 -0.85 -0.18
N LYS A 99 7.69 -1.20 -0.72
CA LYS A 99 8.34 -2.51 -0.49
C LYS A 99 9.41 -2.40 0.57
N TRP A 100 9.30 -3.19 1.63
CA TRP A 100 10.30 -3.28 2.69
C TRP A 100 11.47 -4.16 2.23
N ARG A 101 12.64 -3.55 2.02
CA ARG A 101 13.86 -4.21 1.54
C ARG A 101 14.63 -4.89 2.68
N VAL A 102 13.92 -5.73 3.43
CA VAL A 102 14.41 -6.43 4.62
C VAL A 102 15.02 -7.79 4.31
N SER A 103 15.03 -8.21 3.05
CA SER A 103 15.67 -9.44 2.58
C SER A 103 16.56 -9.16 1.37
N THR A 104 17.71 -9.84 1.33
CA THR A 104 18.65 -9.83 0.21
C THR A 104 18.49 -11.14 -0.55
N PRO A 105 17.94 -11.14 -1.79
CA PRO A 105 17.83 -12.35 -2.60
C PRO A 105 19.19 -13.01 -2.81
N ALA A 106 19.27 -14.33 -2.66
CA ALA A 106 20.49 -15.10 -2.81
C ALA A 106 20.38 -16.04 -4.04
N GLY A 107 21.25 -17.05 -4.10
CA GLY A 107 21.34 -17.96 -5.24
C GLY A 107 20.03 -18.69 -5.56
N PHE A 108 19.22 -19.01 -4.54
CA PHE A 108 17.93 -19.66 -4.74
C PHE A 108 16.94 -18.76 -5.48
N GLU A 109 16.71 -17.55 -4.97
CA GLU A 109 15.78 -16.59 -5.57
C GLU A 109 16.24 -16.17 -6.97
N GLY A 110 17.55 -16.02 -7.17
CA GLY A 110 18.15 -15.70 -8.46
C GLY A 110 17.96 -16.80 -9.50
N GLY A 111 18.17 -18.07 -9.11
CA GLY A 111 18.07 -19.22 -10.00
C GLY A 111 16.64 -19.67 -10.30
N THR A 112 15.70 -19.50 -9.37
CA THR A 112 14.35 -20.06 -9.47
C THR A 112 13.25 -19.03 -9.73
N ARG A 113 13.51 -17.73 -9.46
CA ARG A 113 12.47 -16.68 -9.38
C ARG A 113 11.38 -16.95 -8.33
N ILE A 114 11.60 -17.90 -7.42
CA ILE A 114 10.75 -18.11 -6.24
C ILE A 114 11.28 -17.18 -5.16
N TYR A 115 10.39 -16.42 -4.53
CA TYR A 115 10.74 -15.47 -3.47
C TYR A 115 10.09 -15.92 -2.17
N VAL A 116 10.89 -16.04 -1.11
CA VAL A 116 10.41 -16.40 0.22
C VAL A 116 10.28 -15.13 1.06
N ASN A 117 9.09 -14.93 1.62
CA ASN A 117 8.84 -13.85 2.57
C ASN A 117 8.50 -14.46 3.93
N THR A 118 9.22 -14.06 4.97
CA THR A 118 9.02 -14.53 6.34
C THR A 118 7.91 -13.78 7.08
N LEU A 119 7.41 -12.67 6.51
CA LEU A 119 6.28 -11.92 7.02
C LEU A 119 5.10 -12.09 6.07
N ASP A 120 4.04 -12.74 6.56
CA ASP A 120 2.79 -12.82 5.83
C ASP A 120 2.06 -11.45 5.81
N PRO A 121 1.16 -11.22 4.85
CA PRO A 121 0.46 -9.94 4.71
C PRO A 121 -0.37 -9.52 5.94
N TRP A 122 -0.92 -10.46 6.71
CA TRP A 122 -1.71 -10.15 7.91
C TRP A 122 -0.83 -9.64 9.03
N THR A 123 0.31 -10.30 9.27
CA THR A 123 1.33 -9.82 10.22
C THR A 123 1.82 -8.41 9.88
N ILE A 124 1.99 -8.10 8.58
CA ILE A 124 2.32 -6.73 8.14
C ILE A 124 1.18 -5.77 8.45
N ALA A 125 -0.07 -6.11 8.11
CA ALA A 125 -1.22 -5.26 8.35
C ALA A 125 -1.36 -4.90 9.84
N ASP A 126 -1.28 -5.90 10.72
CA ASP A 126 -1.43 -5.70 12.17
C ASP A 126 -0.31 -4.85 12.76
N ARG A 127 0.94 -5.10 12.33
CA ARG A 127 2.09 -4.28 12.76
C ARG A 127 1.91 -2.81 12.37
N VAL A 128 1.47 -2.54 11.14
CA VAL A 128 1.31 -1.17 10.64
C VAL A 128 0.12 -0.49 11.29
N ARG A 129 -1.02 -1.17 11.44
CA ARG A 129 -2.20 -0.66 12.17
C ARG A 129 -1.83 -0.24 13.58
N ARG A 130 -1.07 -1.09 14.30
CA ARG A 130 -0.60 -0.77 15.66
C ARG A 130 0.23 0.51 15.68
N HIS A 131 1.24 0.64 14.83
CA HIS A 131 2.09 1.83 14.80
C HIS A 131 1.31 3.09 14.39
N LEU A 132 0.36 2.99 13.45
CA LEU A 132 -0.50 4.14 13.11
C LEU A 132 -1.31 4.62 14.31
N ARG A 133 -1.88 3.70 15.11
CA ARG A 133 -2.61 4.06 16.33
C ARG A 133 -1.69 4.72 17.37
N GLU A 134 -0.46 4.25 17.51
CA GLU A 134 0.54 4.87 18.40
C GLU A 134 0.91 6.30 17.94
N LEU A 135 1.06 6.50 16.63
CA LEU A 135 1.31 7.83 16.04
C LEU A 135 0.12 8.79 16.26
N ILE A 136 -1.12 8.28 16.13
CA ILE A 136 -2.33 9.06 16.41
C ILE A 136 -2.43 9.40 17.90
N ALA A 137 -2.22 8.41 18.78
CA ALA A 137 -2.28 8.62 20.23
C ALA A 137 -1.22 9.59 20.74
N SER A 138 -0.07 9.69 20.07
CA SER A 138 0.99 10.66 20.38
C SER A 138 0.81 12.03 19.71
N GLY A 139 -0.22 12.21 18.88
CA GLY A 139 -0.48 13.46 18.16
C GLY A 139 0.48 13.74 17.00
N LEU A 140 1.25 12.73 16.55
CA LEU A 140 2.18 12.84 15.42
C LEU A 140 1.51 12.60 14.07
N LEU A 141 0.29 12.06 14.07
CA LEU A 141 -0.51 11.77 12.89
C LEU A 141 -1.99 12.05 13.18
N ASP A 142 -2.69 12.62 12.20
CA ASP A 142 -4.13 12.83 12.19
C ASP A 142 -4.70 12.54 10.78
N GLY A 143 -6.02 12.67 10.62
CA GLY A 143 -6.68 12.59 9.31
C GLY A 143 -6.72 11.20 8.65
N VAL A 144 -6.22 10.16 9.33
CA VAL A 144 -6.18 8.78 8.83
C VAL A 144 -7.10 7.88 9.66
N ASP A 145 -8.02 7.19 8.99
CA ASP A 145 -8.89 6.18 9.58
C ASP A 145 -8.18 4.82 9.58
N VAL A 146 -7.71 4.37 10.74
CA VAL A 146 -7.00 3.09 10.88
C VAL A 146 -8.02 1.97 11.01
N ASP A 147 -7.92 0.96 10.14
CA ASP A 147 -8.81 -0.18 10.16
C ASP A 147 -8.70 -0.91 11.52
N PRO A 148 -9.82 -1.32 12.14
CA PRO A 148 -9.79 -1.99 13.44
C PRO A 148 -9.05 -3.33 13.39
N GLY A 149 -8.96 -3.96 12.21
CA GLY A 149 -8.48 -5.32 12.06
C GLY A 149 -9.60 -6.35 12.25
N ARG A 150 -9.24 -7.63 12.13
CA ARG A 150 -10.12 -8.75 12.46
C ARG A 150 -10.02 -9.12 13.94
#